data_AF-A0A7S6MBZ4-F1
#
_entry.id   AF-A0A7S6MBZ4-F1
#
_cell.length_a   1.000
_cell.length_b   1.000
_cell.length_c   1.000
_cell.angle_alpha   90.00
_cell.angle_beta   90.00
_cell.angle_gamma   90.00
#
_symmetry.space_group_name_H-M   'P 1'
#
loop_
_entity.id
_entity.type
_entity.pdbx_description
1 polymer ?
#
loop_
_entity_poly.entity_id
_entity_poly.type
_entity_poly.pdbx_seq_one_letter_code
_entity_poly.pdbx_strand_id
1 'polypeptide(L)'
;MERALSHRIVTSSSSDIASPHRAGGAVIIIGQRATCARVERQLDLLDPRPVTIGWVLATSHRPAGRGGAADGGKHGRGSAGDGASAAGHAPPILGAVDEMEAILARRRPALAIVSLPAAMTDLIQSIRTRLRRAGVPDRFFPTIEDQLDGVGPRTHFTVDVNDLLARPPRVIDEQSVAGLLAGRRVLITGAGGSIGSELARRAARYDPSGLFLVERSENALFEIDRQIARFHPALPRRPILHDVVLADATRGLFNAVRPEIILHAAAHKHVPMMEDHPAAAVDNNLFGTKSVADAAIGCRAERFVMISTDKAVNPTSIMGATKRLAEMYIQDAHRRAVTAFSMVRFGNVLGSSGSVLDVWARQVAEGGPLTVTDPRMTRYFMTIPEAAALVLQAAALADPIAAEAEVFVLNMGDPVNVLDMCCRYAAAHGLTAVLDHGTSENSPSSTPGAIRVVITGARPGEKLFEELARDSESLRPTRHRDIDIWGLPQPDPQDIERMVRCLSPDIRSSDPNELAEEIRGLVPEMRRPLVQARRGSTEDFRLESVSPV
;
A
#
# COMPACT_ATOMS: atom_id res chain seq x y z
N MET A 1 -66.57 -13.77 -0.19
CA MET A 1 -66.27 -13.86 1.26
C MET A 1 -64.85 -13.33 1.44
N GLU A 2 -64.58 -12.03 1.35
CA GLU A 2 -65.00 -10.97 2.28
C GLU A 2 -64.86 -11.39 3.76
N ARG A 3 -63.72 -11.06 4.38
CA ARG A 3 -63.64 -9.95 5.34
C ARG A 3 -62.18 -9.64 5.71
N ALA A 4 -61.93 -8.35 5.84
CA ALA A 4 -60.65 -7.70 6.04
C ALA A 4 -60.49 -7.17 7.48
N LEU A 5 -59.23 -6.86 7.85
CA LEU A 5 -58.75 -5.87 8.85
C LEU A 5 -58.96 -6.25 10.35
N SER A 6 -58.01 -6.09 11.27
CA SER A 6 -57.16 -4.91 11.52
C SER A 6 -55.98 -5.17 12.49
N HIS A 7 -54.81 -4.62 12.17
CA HIS A 7 -53.74 -4.04 13.00
C HIS A 7 -53.39 -4.52 14.44
N ARG A 8 -52.14 -4.97 14.62
CA ARG A 8 -51.09 -4.21 15.32
C ARG A 8 -49.70 -4.80 15.03
N ILE A 9 -48.89 -4.02 14.33
CA ILE A 9 -47.45 -4.23 14.12
C ILE A 9 -46.73 -3.67 15.34
N VAL A 10 -45.99 -4.51 16.07
CA VAL A 10 -44.95 -4.07 17.00
C VAL A 10 -43.62 -4.33 16.32
N THR A 11 -42.99 -3.25 15.86
CA THR A 11 -41.61 -3.25 15.37
C THR A 11 -40.67 -3.43 16.56
N SER A 12 -40.07 -4.61 16.73
CA SER A 12 -38.88 -4.77 17.57
C SER A 12 -37.65 -4.64 16.69
N SER A 13 -37.02 -3.47 16.77
CA SER A 13 -35.71 -3.15 16.19
C SER A 13 -34.66 -4.18 16.61
N SER A 14 -34.17 -4.92 15.62
CA SER A 14 -32.97 -5.74 15.71
C SER A 14 -31.74 -4.83 15.67
N SER A 15 -31.28 -4.42 16.84
CA SER A 15 -29.95 -3.85 17.08
C SER A 15 -29.43 -4.46 18.37
N ASP A 16 -28.41 -5.32 18.27
CA ASP A 16 -27.34 -5.54 19.26
C ASP A 16 -26.64 -6.87 18.99
N ILE A 17 -25.91 -6.94 17.86
CA ILE A 17 -24.71 -7.78 17.78
C ILE A 17 -23.57 -6.87 18.23
N ALA A 18 -23.12 -7.09 19.47
CA ALA A 18 -22.15 -6.26 20.17
C ALA A 18 -20.85 -6.07 19.36
N SER A 19 -20.60 -4.82 18.98
CA SER A 19 -19.31 -4.33 18.50
C SER A 19 -18.33 -4.24 19.69
N PRO A 20 -17.10 -4.79 19.63
CA PRO A 20 -16.18 -4.79 20.79
C PRO A 20 -15.45 -3.46 20.98
N HIS A 21 -15.96 -2.35 20.44
CA HIS A 21 -15.29 -1.05 20.50
C HIS A 21 -16.27 0.08 20.84
N ARG A 22 -16.67 0.20 22.10
CA ARG A 22 -17.05 1.48 22.73
C ARG A 22 -16.72 1.52 24.23
N ALA A 23 -16.06 2.62 24.62
CA ALA A 23 -15.98 3.26 25.95
C ALA A 23 -15.27 2.53 27.11
N GLY A 24 -14.04 2.96 27.41
CA GLY A 24 -13.47 3.01 28.78
C GLY A 24 -13.52 1.74 29.62
N GLY A 25 -13.09 0.60 29.08
CA GLY A 25 -12.98 -0.65 29.86
C GLY A 25 -12.01 -0.52 31.03
N ALA A 26 -12.33 -1.16 32.15
CA ALA A 26 -11.52 -1.08 33.36
C ALA A 26 -10.22 -1.89 33.20
N VAL A 27 -9.07 -1.24 33.39
CA VAL A 27 -7.73 -1.77 33.09
C VAL A 27 -6.97 -2.10 34.37
N ILE A 28 -6.13 -3.14 34.33
CA ILE A 28 -5.10 -3.38 35.34
C ILE A 28 -3.71 -3.21 34.72
N ILE A 29 -2.76 -2.59 35.44
CA ILE A 29 -1.38 -2.44 34.97
C ILE A 29 -0.49 -3.40 35.74
N ILE A 30 0.35 -4.15 35.03
CA ILE A 30 1.24 -5.17 35.58
C ILE A 30 2.68 -4.83 35.20
N GLY A 31 3.52 -4.61 36.20
CA GLY A 31 4.88 -4.15 35.95
C GLY A 31 5.67 -3.89 37.23
N GLN A 32 6.83 -3.27 37.09
CA GLN A 32 7.52 -2.65 38.22
C GLN A 32 6.83 -1.34 38.59
N ARG A 33 7.03 -0.85 39.82
CA ARG A 33 6.39 0.41 40.26
C ARG A 33 6.68 1.58 39.31
N ALA A 34 7.92 1.69 38.84
CA ALA A 34 8.33 2.74 37.91
C ALA A 34 7.66 2.62 36.53
N THR A 35 7.54 1.39 35.99
CA THR A 35 6.89 1.17 34.69
C THR A 35 5.38 1.39 34.79
N CYS A 36 4.73 0.92 35.86
CA CYS A 36 3.31 1.14 36.10
C CYS A 36 2.97 2.64 36.16
N ALA A 37 3.75 3.43 36.89
CA ALA A 37 3.54 4.87 36.99
C ALA A 37 3.75 5.61 35.66
N ARG A 38 4.61 5.11 34.76
CA ARG A 38 4.79 5.69 33.42
C ARG A 38 3.62 5.35 32.50
N VAL A 39 3.20 4.09 32.48
CA VAL A 39 2.03 3.66 31.69
C VAL A 39 0.80 4.44 32.13
N GLU A 40 0.58 4.61 33.44
CA GLU A 40 -0.55 5.40 33.96
C GLU A 40 -0.55 6.83 33.39
N ARG A 41 0.60 7.52 33.44
CA ARG A 41 0.73 8.87 32.87
C ARG A 41 0.47 8.92 31.36
N GLN A 42 0.74 7.85 30.62
CA GLN A 42 0.42 7.78 29.20
C GLN A 42 -1.07 7.54 28.96
N LEU A 43 -1.73 6.73 29.79
CA LEU A 43 -3.18 6.53 29.72
C LEU A 43 -3.95 7.83 30.03
N ASP A 44 -3.39 8.68 30.91
CA ASP A 44 -3.96 10.00 31.24
C ASP A 44 -4.03 10.95 30.04
N LEU A 45 -3.24 10.71 28.99
CA LEU A 45 -3.23 11.50 27.76
C LEU A 45 -4.28 11.07 26.73
N LEU A 46 -4.97 9.94 26.96
CA LEU A 46 -5.95 9.39 26.02
C LEU A 46 -7.35 9.95 26.27
N ASP A 47 -8.12 10.16 25.19
CA ASP A 47 -9.54 10.53 25.24
C ASP A 47 -10.38 9.57 24.36
N PRO A 48 -11.28 8.73 24.93
CA PRO A 48 -11.61 8.64 26.35
C PRO A 48 -10.54 7.91 27.17
N ARG A 49 -10.22 8.48 28.35
CA ARG A 49 -9.27 7.91 29.31
C ARG A 49 -9.74 6.54 29.82
N PRO A 50 -8.92 5.48 29.71
CA PRO A 50 -9.23 4.19 30.33
C PRO A 50 -9.21 4.29 31.86
N VAL A 51 -10.10 3.55 32.55
CA VAL A 51 -10.15 3.55 34.02
C VAL A 51 -9.18 2.51 34.56
N THR A 52 -8.08 2.92 35.19
CA THR A 52 -7.15 2.00 35.87
C THR A 52 -7.70 1.57 37.24
N ILE A 53 -7.98 0.27 37.40
CA ILE A 53 -8.48 -0.34 38.64
C ILE A 53 -7.37 -0.47 39.71
N GLY A 54 -6.11 -0.59 39.26
CA GLY A 54 -4.95 -0.67 40.13
C GLY A 54 -3.75 -1.37 39.49
N TRP A 55 -2.67 -1.50 40.26
CA TRP A 55 -1.40 -2.04 39.80
C TRP A 55 -1.08 -3.40 40.44
N VAL A 56 -0.54 -4.33 39.66
CA VAL A 56 0.04 -5.60 40.14
C VAL A 56 1.54 -5.52 39.97
N LEU A 57 2.28 -5.65 41.07
CA LEU A 57 3.72 -5.40 41.06
C LEU A 57 4.52 -6.69 40.84
N ALA A 58 5.42 -6.64 39.85
CA ALA A 58 6.51 -7.59 39.70
C ALA A 58 7.59 -7.28 40.75
N THR A 59 7.48 -7.90 41.93
CA THR A 59 8.52 -7.78 42.95
C THR A 59 9.60 -8.83 42.70
N SER A 60 10.87 -8.39 42.74
CA SER A 60 12.04 -9.24 42.74
C SER A 60 12.40 -9.59 44.20
N HIS A 61 12.15 -10.82 44.64
CA HIS A 61 12.59 -11.41 45.92
C HIS A 61 12.23 -10.72 47.25
N ARG A 62 11.81 -11.53 48.24
CA ARG A 62 11.68 -11.18 49.67
C ARG A 62 12.99 -10.57 50.20
N PRO A 63 12.95 -9.54 51.07
CA PRO A 63 14.05 -9.34 52.01
C PRO A 63 13.97 -10.43 53.08
N ALA A 64 15.06 -11.19 53.23
CA ALA A 64 15.32 -11.99 54.42
C ALA A 64 15.35 -11.09 55.67
N GLY A 65 15.02 -11.69 56.81
CA GLY A 65 14.56 -10.98 58.01
C GLY A 65 15.49 -9.92 58.59
N ARG A 66 14.88 -8.98 59.30
CA ARG A 66 15.44 -8.41 60.53
C ARG A 66 14.41 -8.57 61.64
N GLY A 67 14.91 -9.15 62.74
CA GLY A 67 14.17 -9.45 63.95
C GLY A 67 13.62 -8.20 64.63
N GLY A 68 12.70 -8.48 65.56
CA GLY A 68 11.82 -7.50 66.16
C GLY A 68 12.50 -6.42 67.00
N ALA A 69 11.75 -5.34 67.16
CA ALA A 69 11.56 -4.67 68.44
C ALA A 69 10.18 -4.01 68.41
N ALA A 70 9.42 -4.25 69.46
CA ALA A 70 8.10 -3.70 69.69
C ALA A 70 8.19 -2.22 70.09
N ASP A 71 7.30 -1.39 69.55
CA ASP A 71 6.68 -0.23 70.22
C ASP A 71 5.53 0.21 69.28
N GLY A 72 4.24 0.24 69.63
CA GLY A 72 3.65 0.82 70.82
C GLY A 72 3.05 2.18 70.45
N GLY A 73 1.90 2.24 69.76
CA GLY A 73 1.40 3.53 69.27
C GLY A 73 0.01 3.59 68.62
N LYS A 74 -1.02 3.41 69.46
CA LYS A 74 -2.39 4.00 69.42
C LYS A 74 -3.22 4.03 68.13
N HIS A 75 -4.37 3.37 68.27
CA HIS A 75 -5.60 3.57 67.50
C HIS A 75 -6.08 5.03 67.46
N GLY A 76 -6.43 5.49 66.26
CA GLY A 76 -7.37 6.60 66.03
C GLY A 76 -8.46 6.12 65.08
N ARG A 77 -9.67 5.87 65.61
CA ARG A 77 -10.90 5.74 64.81
C ARG A 77 -11.32 7.14 64.36
N GLY A 78 -11.56 7.33 63.07
CA GLY A 78 -12.23 8.50 62.52
C GLY A 78 -13.12 8.08 61.35
N SER A 79 -14.43 8.22 61.52
CA SER A 79 -15.46 7.90 60.54
C SER A 79 -15.59 8.98 59.46
N ALA A 80 -15.96 8.54 58.27
CA ALA A 80 -16.83 9.16 57.27
C ALA A 80 -16.76 10.70 57.06
N GLY A 81 -16.36 11.06 55.84
CA GLY A 81 -16.67 12.34 55.22
C GLY A 81 -16.64 12.19 53.70
N ASP A 82 -17.82 12.14 53.08
CA ASP A 82 -18.01 12.37 51.65
C ASP A 82 -17.52 13.78 51.29
N GLY A 83 -16.72 13.88 50.24
CA GLY A 83 -16.23 15.15 49.74
C GLY A 83 -15.32 14.93 48.53
N ALA A 84 -15.83 15.24 47.35
CA ALA A 84 -15.09 15.22 46.09
C ALA A 84 -13.76 16.00 46.21
N SER A 85 -12.67 15.35 45.84
CA SER A 85 -11.36 15.97 45.64
C SER A 85 -10.73 15.39 44.38
N ALA A 86 -10.74 16.20 43.31
CA ALA A 86 -9.93 16.00 42.12
C ALA A 86 -8.49 16.45 42.45
N ALA A 87 -7.66 15.51 42.90
CA ALA A 87 -6.21 15.64 43.00
C ALA A 87 -5.57 14.24 42.87
N GLY A 88 -4.72 14.07 41.85
CA GLY A 88 -4.19 12.80 41.37
C GLY A 88 -3.56 11.89 42.43
N HIS A 89 -4.34 10.90 42.88
CA HIS A 89 -3.82 9.74 43.59
C HIS A 89 -3.49 8.65 42.59
N ALA A 90 -2.27 8.11 42.64
CA ALA A 90 -1.90 6.92 41.88
C ALA A 90 -2.88 5.78 42.18
N PRO A 91 -3.27 4.97 41.17
CA PRO A 91 -4.14 3.82 41.39
C PRO A 91 -3.63 2.90 42.51
N PRO A 92 -4.54 2.23 43.23
CA PRO A 92 -4.14 1.37 44.35
C PRO A 92 -3.28 0.21 43.86
N ILE A 93 -2.28 -0.16 44.65
CA ILE A 93 -1.53 -1.41 44.44
C ILE A 93 -2.42 -2.56 44.91
N LEU A 94 -2.75 -3.47 44.00
CA LEU A 94 -3.68 -4.57 44.22
C LEU A 94 -3.00 -5.82 44.81
N GLY A 95 -1.69 -5.96 44.62
CA GLY A 95 -0.87 -7.06 45.14
C GLY A 95 0.35 -7.35 44.27
N ALA A 96 0.99 -8.49 44.53
CA ALA A 96 2.13 -8.98 43.75
C ALA A 96 1.69 -9.91 42.60
N VAL A 97 2.58 -10.18 41.64
CA VAL A 97 2.32 -11.14 40.54
C VAL A 97 1.94 -12.53 41.05
N ASP A 98 2.43 -12.94 42.22
CA ASP A 98 2.06 -14.24 42.82
C ASP A 98 0.60 -14.31 43.28
N GLU A 99 -0.04 -13.17 43.52
CA GLU A 99 -1.44 -13.05 43.93
C GLU A 99 -2.37 -12.77 42.73
N MET A 100 -1.82 -12.76 41.52
CA MET A 100 -2.50 -12.25 40.32
C MET A 100 -3.79 -13.01 40.02
N GLU A 101 -3.82 -14.34 40.15
CA GLU A 101 -5.02 -15.15 39.90
C GLU A 101 -6.20 -14.73 40.80
N ALA A 102 -5.94 -14.50 42.09
CA ALA A 102 -6.96 -14.03 43.03
C ALA A 102 -7.40 -12.60 42.72
N ILE A 103 -6.47 -11.73 42.32
CA ILE A 103 -6.76 -10.34 41.92
C ILE A 103 -7.64 -10.31 40.67
N LEU A 104 -7.31 -11.08 39.63
CA LEU A 104 -8.06 -11.15 38.38
C LEU A 104 -9.47 -11.71 38.59
N ALA A 105 -9.61 -12.76 39.41
CA ALA A 105 -10.92 -13.32 39.75
C ALA A 105 -11.82 -12.33 40.48
N ARG A 106 -11.25 -11.52 41.39
CA ARG A 106 -11.98 -10.53 42.20
C ARG A 106 -12.29 -9.24 41.45
N ARG A 107 -11.36 -8.74 40.63
CA ARG A 107 -11.45 -7.42 39.97
C ARG A 107 -11.99 -7.48 38.55
N ARG A 108 -11.87 -8.62 37.86
CA ARG A 108 -12.37 -8.88 36.49
C ARG A 108 -12.08 -7.71 35.52
N PRO A 109 -10.80 -7.33 35.32
CA PRO A 109 -10.46 -6.25 34.39
C PRO A 109 -10.82 -6.65 32.95
N ALA A 110 -11.21 -5.66 32.14
CA ALA A 110 -11.47 -5.84 30.71
C ALA A 110 -10.17 -5.99 29.90
N LEU A 111 -9.06 -5.45 30.42
CA LEU A 111 -7.75 -5.47 29.78
C LEU A 111 -6.63 -5.44 30.84
N ALA A 112 -5.55 -6.18 30.59
CA ALA A 112 -4.30 -6.05 31.33
C ALA A 112 -3.21 -5.41 30.46
N ILE A 113 -2.58 -4.35 30.95
CA ILE A 113 -1.40 -3.75 30.32
C ILE A 113 -0.16 -4.27 31.06
N VAL A 114 0.74 -4.93 30.33
CA VAL A 114 1.96 -5.51 30.87
C VAL A 114 3.15 -4.67 30.42
N SER A 115 3.88 -4.06 31.34
CA SER A 115 5.08 -3.28 31.04
C SER A 115 6.23 -3.64 31.99
N LEU A 116 7.20 -4.39 31.45
CA LEU A 116 8.39 -4.88 32.12
C LEU A 116 9.58 -4.81 31.17
N PRO A 117 10.81 -4.63 31.68
CA PRO A 117 12.02 -4.68 30.86
C PRO A 117 12.08 -5.96 30.03
N ALA A 118 12.49 -5.88 28.77
CA ALA A 118 12.54 -7.04 27.86
C ALA A 118 13.47 -8.15 28.36
N ALA A 119 14.51 -7.79 29.12
CA ALA A 119 15.38 -8.72 29.82
C ALA A 119 14.64 -9.68 30.78
N MET A 120 13.42 -9.34 31.22
CA MET A 120 12.57 -10.18 32.08
C MET A 120 11.64 -11.11 31.29
N THR A 121 12.15 -11.70 30.21
CA THR A 121 11.35 -12.49 29.24
C THR A 121 10.56 -13.62 29.91
N ASP A 122 11.16 -14.39 30.83
CA ASP A 122 10.49 -15.51 31.51
C ASP A 122 9.31 -15.05 32.37
N LEU A 123 9.48 -13.93 33.07
CA LEU A 123 8.43 -13.34 33.89
C LEU A 123 7.29 -12.80 33.02
N ILE A 124 7.61 -12.12 31.91
CA ILE A 124 6.62 -11.64 30.94
C ILE A 124 5.80 -12.81 30.41
N GLN A 125 6.43 -13.91 29.98
CA GLN A 125 5.73 -15.08 29.47
C GLN A 125 4.89 -15.79 30.54
N SER A 126 5.39 -15.86 31.78
CA SER A 126 4.64 -16.37 32.93
C SER A 126 3.36 -15.56 33.18
N ILE A 127 3.48 -14.23 33.24
CA ILE A 127 2.34 -13.31 33.43
C ILE A 127 1.31 -13.47 32.30
N ARG A 128 1.75 -13.45 31.05
CA ARG A 128 0.86 -13.59 29.88
C ARG A 128 0.16 -14.94 29.85
N THR A 129 0.84 -16.01 30.27
CA THR A 129 0.23 -17.35 30.39
C THR A 129 -0.89 -17.38 31.43
N ARG A 130 -0.66 -16.76 32.60
CA ARG A 130 -1.67 -16.66 33.66
C ARG A 130 -2.87 -15.80 33.24
N LEU A 131 -2.64 -14.68 32.54
CA LEU A 131 -3.70 -13.83 31.96
C LEU A 131 -4.56 -14.58 30.95
N ARG A 132 -3.94 -15.34 30.03
CA ARG A 132 -4.65 -16.20 29.08
C ARG A 132 -5.52 -17.25 29.78
N ARG A 133 -5.01 -17.91 30.82
CA ARG A 133 -5.78 -18.89 31.62
C ARG A 133 -6.97 -18.25 32.33
N ALA A 134 -6.83 -16.99 32.77
CA ALA A 134 -7.91 -16.22 33.39
C ALA A 134 -8.91 -15.61 32.38
N GLY A 135 -8.68 -15.76 31.07
CA GLY A 135 -9.53 -15.19 30.02
C GLY A 135 -9.46 -13.66 29.92
N VAL A 136 -8.40 -13.04 30.45
CA VAL A 136 -8.21 -11.58 30.43
C VAL A 136 -7.31 -11.21 29.25
N PRO A 137 -7.77 -10.38 28.29
CA PRO A 137 -6.93 -9.89 27.20
C PRO A 137 -5.73 -9.10 27.74
N ASP A 138 -4.55 -9.30 27.13
CA ASP A 138 -3.32 -8.59 27.52
C ASP A 138 -2.74 -7.77 26.36
N ARG A 139 -2.12 -6.63 26.71
CA ARG A 139 -1.30 -5.80 25.81
C ARG A 139 0.06 -5.58 26.45
N PHE A 140 1.13 -5.96 25.75
CA PHE A 140 2.49 -5.68 26.19
C PHE A 140 2.94 -4.31 25.69
N PHE A 141 3.49 -3.50 26.60
CA PHE A 141 4.07 -2.21 26.31
C PHE A 141 5.54 -2.21 26.77
N PRO A 142 6.52 -2.17 25.83
CA PRO A 142 7.93 -2.16 26.19
C PRO A 142 8.27 -0.93 27.05
N THR A 143 9.32 -1.01 27.85
CA THR A 143 9.80 0.17 28.60
C THR A 143 10.40 1.20 27.65
N ILE A 144 10.55 2.46 28.10
CA ILE A 144 11.15 3.51 27.27
C ILE A 144 12.60 3.16 26.95
N GLU A 145 13.31 2.60 27.92
CA GLU A 145 14.67 2.12 27.78
C GLU A 145 14.75 1.01 26.71
N ASP A 146 13.87 0.00 26.78
CA ASP A 146 13.77 -1.03 25.73
C ASP A 146 13.42 -0.43 24.37
N GLN A 147 12.54 0.59 24.32
CA GLN A 147 12.19 1.26 23.06
C GLN A 147 13.37 2.03 22.46
N LEU A 148 14.17 2.70 23.29
CA LEU A 148 15.40 3.38 22.88
C LEU A 148 16.47 2.38 22.41
N ASP A 149 16.52 1.20 23.03
CA ASP A 149 17.39 0.08 22.64
C ASP A 149 16.81 -0.75 21.46
N GLY A 150 15.67 -0.34 20.90
CA GLY A 150 15.07 -0.94 19.70
C GLY A 150 14.27 -2.24 19.95
N VAL A 151 13.91 -2.54 21.19
CA VAL A 151 13.21 -3.76 21.61
C VAL A 151 11.70 -3.54 21.77
N GLY A 152 10.91 -4.35 21.06
CA GLY A 152 9.44 -4.36 21.11
C GLY A 152 8.77 -4.03 19.77
N PRO A 153 7.43 -4.15 19.66
CA PRO A 153 6.72 -3.75 18.45
C PRO A 153 6.90 -2.24 18.26
N ARG A 154 7.68 -1.86 17.24
CA ARG A 154 7.73 -0.47 16.78
C ARG A 154 6.29 -0.08 16.45
N THR A 155 5.74 0.93 17.13
CA THR A 155 4.61 1.66 16.55
C THR A 155 5.14 2.27 15.27
N HIS A 156 4.98 1.56 14.16
CA HIS A 156 5.05 2.17 12.85
C HIS A 156 3.98 3.26 12.88
N PHE A 157 4.40 4.52 13.03
CA PHE A 157 3.53 5.65 12.73
C PHE A 157 3.09 5.43 11.29
N THR A 158 1.86 4.96 11.12
CA THR A 158 1.31 4.68 9.81
C THR A 158 0.84 6.04 9.33
N VAL A 159 1.63 6.70 8.51
CA VAL A 159 1.23 7.96 7.89
C VAL A 159 -0.04 7.69 7.12
N ASP A 160 -1.13 8.41 7.42
CA ASP A 160 -2.31 8.35 6.57
C ASP A 160 -1.91 8.89 5.20
N VAL A 161 -1.94 8.00 4.21
CA VAL A 161 -1.53 8.31 2.85
C VAL A 161 -2.45 9.38 2.24
N ASN A 162 -3.68 9.52 2.73
CA ASN A 162 -4.61 10.56 2.29
C ASN A 162 -4.18 11.94 2.79
N ASP A 163 -3.62 12.05 4.00
CA ASP A 163 -3.13 13.32 4.55
C ASP A 163 -1.97 13.88 3.71
N LEU A 164 -1.20 13.01 3.06
CA LEU A 164 -0.14 13.42 2.14
C LEU A 164 -0.69 14.05 0.85
N LEU A 165 -1.86 13.60 0.38
CA LEU A 165 -2.47 14.02 -0.88
C LEU A 165 -3.33 15.29 -0.75
N ALA A 166 -3.63 15.74 0.47
CA ALA A 166 -4.41 16.95 0.75
C ALA A 166 -5.76 17.02 0.00
N ARG A 167 -6.41 15.87 -0.25
CA ARG A 167 -7.71 15.78 -0.92
C ARG A 167 -8.56 14.63 -0.37
N PRO A 168 -9.91 14.71 -0.45
CA PRO A 168 -10.77 13.63 0.00
C PRO A 168 -10.68 12.38 -0.91
N PRO A 169 -10.93 11.18 -0.36
CA PRO A 169 -11.03 9.96 -1.17
C PRO A 169 -12.12 10.05 -2.23
N ARG A 170 -11.89 9.41 -3.37
CA ARG A 170 -12.86 9.37 -4.49
C ARG A 170 -14.04 8.43 -4.19
N VAL A 171 -15.22 8.79 -4.68
CA VAL A 171 -16.48 8.03 -4.50
C VAL A 171 -16.57 6.92 -5.55
N ILE A 172 -17.09 5.76 -5.14
CA ILE A 172 -17.21 4.59 -6.01
C ILE A 172 -18.68 4.35 -6.39
N ASP A 173 -18.98 4.23 -7.69
CA ASP A 173 -20.23 3.63 -8.17
C ASP A 173 -20.22 2.11 -7.97
N GLU A 174 -20.65 1.69 -6.78
CA GLU A 174 -20.72 0.28 -6.36
C GLU A 174 -21.66 -0.55 -7.26
N GLN A 175 -22.73 0.04 -7.80
CA GLN A 175 -23.72 -0.68 -8.60
C GLN A 175 -23.16 -1.07 -9.97
N SER A 176 -22.44 -0.14 -10.62
CA SER A 176 -21.80 -0.40 -11.90
C SER A 176 -20.74 -1.51 -11.79
N VAL A 177 -19.93 -1.49 -10.74
CA VAL A 177 -18.91 -2.53 -10.50
C VAL A 177 -19.55 -3.87 -10.15
N ALA A 178 -20.61 -3.89 -9.34
CA ALA A 178 -21.37 -5.11 -9.05
C ALA A 178 -21.96 -5.73 -10.34
N GLY A 179 -22.51 -4.92 -11.23
CA GLY A 179 -23.05 -5.38 -12.52
C GLY A 179 -22.00 -6.01 -13.45
N LEU A 180 -20.73 -5.59 -13.32
CA LEU A 180 -19.60 -6.16 -14.06
C LEU A 180 -19.14 -7.51 -13.49
N LEU A 181 -19.07 -7.64 -12.16
CA LEU A 181 -18.34 -8.74 -11.50
C LEU A 181 -19.23 -9.83 -10.89
N ALA A 182 -20.45 -9.51 -10.48
CA ALA A 182 -21.31 -10.44 -9.76
C ALA A 182 -21.66 -11.65 -10.62
N GLY A 183 -21.48 -12.85 -10.06
CA GLY A 183 -21.73 -14.12 -10.76
C GLY A 183 -20.77 -14.41 -11.93
N ARG A 184 -19.74 -13.59 -12.17
CA ARG A 184 -18.79 -13.78 -13.27
C ARG A 184 -17.52 -14.49 -12.81
N ARG A 185 -16.84 -15.16 -13.76
CA ARG A 185 -15.48 -15.68 -13.55
C ARG A 185 -14.47 -14.58 -13.84
N VAL A 186 -13.81 -14.12 -12.78
CA VAL A 186 -12.86 -13.01 -12.83
C VAL A 186 -11.45 -13.55 -12.68
N LEU A 187 -10.59 -13.28 -13.66
CA LEU A 187 -9.17 -13.63 -13.62
C LEU A 187 -8.33 -12.37 -13.50
N ILE A 188 -7.40 -12.38 -12.55
CA ILE A 188 -6.50 -11.26 -12.29
C ILE A 188 -5.07 -11.77 -12.43
N THR A 189 -4.30 -11.18 -13.35
CA THR A 189 -2.86 -11.47 -13.48
C THR A 189 -2.05 -10.42 -12.72
N GLY A 190 -0.90 -10.82 -12.16
CA GLY A 190 -0.15 -9.96 -11.24
C GLY A 190 -0.91 -9.79 -9.92
N ALA A 191 -1.69 -10.80 -9.53
CA ALA A 191 -2.63 -10.72 -8.40
C ALA A 191 -1.95 -10.47 -7.06
N GLY A 192 -0.65 -10.75 -6.92
CA GLY A 192 0.13 -10.46 -5.71
C GLY A 192 0.74 -9.05 -5.70
N GLY A 193 0.72 -8.34 -6.84
CA GLY A 193 1.25 -6.98 -6.96
C GLY A 193 0.42 -5.93 -6.22
N SER A 194 0.93 -4.71 -6.07
CA SER A 194 0.24 -3.65 -5.30
C SER A 194 -1.15 -3.33 -5.84
N ILE A 195 -1.31 -3.21 -7.16
CA ILE A 195 -2.62 -2.98 -7.80
C ILE A 195 -3.41 -4.28 -7.92
N GLY A 196 -2.80 -5.36 -8.41
CA GLY A 196 -3.49 -6.63 -8.61
C GLY A 196 -4.09 -7.20 -7.31
N SER A 197 -3.39 -7.06 -6.19
CA SER A 197 -3.90 -7.51 -4.89
C SER A 197 -5.09 -6.69 -4.39
N GLU A 198 -5.11 -5.39 -4.67
CA GLU A 198 -6.26 -4.55 -4.34
C GLU A 198 -7.45 -4.80 -5.26
N LEU A 199 -7.20 -5.01 -6.55
CA LEU A 199 -8.24 -5.46 -7.49
C LEU A 199 -8.84 -6.79 -7.04
N ALA A 200 -8.02 -7.74 -6.58
CA ALA A 200 -8.48 -9.02 -6.07
C ALA A 200 -9.33 -8.88 -4.79
N ARG A 201 -8.85 -8.08 -3.82
CA ARG A 201 -9.62 -7.79 -2.59
C ARG A 201 -10.95 -7.10 -2.88
N ARG A 202 -11.00 -6.20 -3.87
CA ARG A 202 -12.22 -5.51 -4.27
C ARG A 202 -13.17 -6.42 -5.03
N ALA A 203 -12.67 -7.15 -6.03
CA ALA A 203 -13.47 -8.08 -6.80
C ALA A 203 -14.13 -9.15 -5.92
N ALA A 204 -13.45 -9.61 -4.87
CA ALA A 204 -13.99 -10.57 -3.91
C ALA A 204 -15.25 -10.08 -3.16
N ARG A 205 -15.50 -8.76 -3.09
CA ARG A 205 -16.67 -8.17 -2.40
C ARG A 205 -17.96 -8.19 -3.22
N TYR A 206 -17.86 -8.45 -4.52
CA TYR A 206 -19.00 -8.41 -5.44
C TYR A 206 -19.49 -9.80 -5.83
N ASP A 207 -19.19 -10.82 -5.03
CA ASP A 207 -19.65 -12.21 -5.20
C ASP A 207 -19.48 -12.77 -6.64
N PRO A 208 -18.24 -12.77 -7.19
CA PRO A 208 -17.97 -13.43 -8.45
C PRO A 208 -18.20 -14.95 -8.32
N SER A 209 -18.60 -15.61 -9.41
CA SER A 209 -18.78 -17.07 -9.42
C SER A 209 -17.45 -17.82 -9.33
N GLY A 210 -16.33 -17.16 -9.65
CA GLY A 210 -14.99 -17.64 -9.39
C GLY A 210 -13.95 -16.54 -9.50
N LEU A 211 -13.00 -16.50 -8.54
CA LEU A 211 -11.87 -15.58 -8.52
C LEU A 211 -10.55 -16.32 -8.75
N PHE A 212 -9.90 -16.04 -9.88
CA PHE A 212 -8.67 -16.72 -10.32
C PHE A 212 -7.47 -15.77 -10.18
N LEU A 213 -6.56 -16.09 -9.26
CA LEU A 213 -5.42 -15.24 -8.90
C LEU A 213 -4.17 -15.79 -9.59
N VAL A 214 -3.73 -15.13 -10.67
CA VAL A 214 -2.56 -15.53 -11.45
C VAL A 214 -1.37 -14.67 -11.06
N GLU A 215 -0.30 -15.29 -10.60
CA GLU A 215 0.91 -14.61 -10.15
C GLU A 215 2.12 -15.54 -10.29
N ARG A 216 3.28 -14.99 -10.66
CA ARG A 216 4.53 -15.77 -10.78
C ARG A 216 5.30 -15.83 -9.46
N SER A 217 5.12 -14.82 -8.61
CA SER A 217 5.71 -14.79 -7.27
C SER A 217 4.91 -15.65 -6.31
N GLU A 218 5.46 -16.79 -5.93
CA GLU A 218 4.85 -17.71 -4.94
C GLU A 218 4.44 -16.98 -3.66
N ASN A 219 5.36 -16.21 -3.05
CA ASN A 219 5.08 -15.49 -1.81
C ASN A 219 3.96 -14.47 -1.97
N ALA A 220 3.96 -13.69 -3.06
CA ALA A 220 2.93 -12.69 -3.29
C ALA A 220 1.56 -13.34 -3.52
N LEU A 221 1.53 -14.47 -4.25
CA LEU A 221 0.32 -15.26 -4.48
C LEU A 221 -0.23 -15.85 -3.18
N PHE A 222 0.63 -16.45 -2.35
CA PHE A 222 0.24 -17.00 -1.05
C PHE A 222 -0.38 -15.94 -0.15
N GLU A 223 0.24 -14.76 -0.09
CA GLU A 223 -0.23 -13.66 0.77
C GLU A 223 -1.60 -13.13 0.35
N ILE A 224 -1.83 -12.90 -0.95
CA ILE A 224 -3.13 -12.42 -1.41
C ILE A 224 -4.22 -13.49 -1.23
N ASP A 225 -3.91 -14.74 -1.51
CA ASP A 225 -4.85 -15.85 -1.34
C ASP A 225 -5.29 -16.00 0.12
N ARG A 226 -4.32 -15.94 1.05
CA ARG A 226 -4.58 -15.98 2.49
C ARG A 226 -5.44 -14.82 2.96
N GLN A 227 -5.19 -13.61 2.46
CA GLN A 227 -5.99 -12.43 2.79
C GLN A 227 -7.45 -12.59 2.34
N ILE A 228 -7.66 -13.01 1.09
CA ILE A 228 -9.02 -13.20 0.56
C ILE A 228 -9.73 -14.33 1.30
N ALA A 229 -9.06 -15.46 1.56
CA ALA A 229 -9.62 -16.58 2.32
C ALA A 229 -10.10 -16.17 3.72
N ARG A 230 -9.42 -15.23 4.37
CA ARG A 230 -9.78 -14.74 5.70
C ARG A 230 -11.07 -13.92 5.70
N PHE A 231 -11.28 -13.08 4.69
CA PHE A 231 -12.43 -12.16 4.64
C PHE A 231 -13.60 -12.70 3.82
N HIS A 232 -13.35 -13.59 2.87
CA HIS A 232 -14.32 -14.19 1.95
C HIS A 232 -14.14 -15.72 1.88
N PRO A 233 -14.33 -16.46 3.00
CA PRO A 233 -14.02 -17.89 3.07
C PRO A 233 -14.89 -18.76 2.16
N ALA A 234 -16.11 -18.32 1.84
CA ALA A 234 -17.05 -19.05 0.99
C ALA A 234 -16.87 -18.77 -0.51
N LEU A 235 -16.05 -17.78 -0.88
CA LEU A 235 -15.86 -17.40 -2.28
C LEU A 235 -15.09 -18.49 -3.04
N PRO A 236 -15.61 -19.04 -4.15
CA PRO A 236 -14.84 -19.91 -5.01
C PRO A 236 -13.62 -19.16 -5.55
N ARG A 237 -12.43 -19.56 -5.09
CA ARG A 237 -11.16 -18.93 -5.49
C ARG A 237 -10.14 -19.98 -5.88
N ARG A 238 -9.23 -19.62 -6.78
CA ARG A 238 -8.10 -20.48 -7.16
C ARG A 238 -6.82 -19.65 -7.30
N PRO A 239 -5.84 -19.81 -6.39
CA PRO A 239 -4.50 -19.29 -6.61
C PRO A 239 -3.78 -20.13 -7.66
N ILE A 240 -3.15 -19.48 -8.64
CA ILE A 240 -2.49 -20.11 -9.79
C ILE A 240 -1.09 -19.53 -9.92
N LEU A 241 -0.09 -20.34 -9.56
CA LEU A 241 1.32 -20.00 -9.77
C LEU A 241 1.63 -20.18 -11.26
N HIS A 242 1.76 -19.06 -11.99
CA HIS A 242 1.91 -19.08 -13.44
C HIS A 242 2.58 -17.82 -13.95
N ASP A 243 3.48 -17.99 -14.92
CA ASP A 243 4.11 -16.88 -15.63
C ASP A 243 3.40 -16.61 -16.96
N VAL A 244 2.88 -15.39 -17.11
CA VAL A 244 2.10 -14.97 -18.28
C VAL A 244 2.91 -14.97 -19.57
N VAL A 245 4.25 -14.96 -19.51
CA VAL A 245 5.09 -15.06 -20.72
C VAL A 245 5.02 -16.44 -21.40
N LEU A 246 4.56 -17.47 -20.68
CA LEU A 246 4.44 -18.84 -21.20
C LEU A 246 3.17 -19.00 -22.04
N ALA A 247 3.21 -18.57 -23.30
CA ALA A 247 2.06 -18.45 -24.19
C ALA A 247 1.14 -19.69 -24.24
N ASP A 248 1.72 -20.87 -24.42
CA ASP A 248 0.96 -22.13 -24.54
C ASP A 248 0.31 -22.54 -23.23
N ALA A 249 1.02 -22.36 -22.12
CA ALA A 249 0.50 -22.65 -20.79
C ALA A 249 -0.59 -21.64 -20.38
N THR A 250 -0.44 -20.34 -20.71
CA THR A 250 -1.48 -19.33 -20.51
C THR A 250 -2.75 -19.67 -21.30
N ARG A 251 -2.60 -20.12 -22.55
CA ARG A 251 -3.72 -20.57 -23.38
C ARG A 251 -4.41 -21.81 -22.80
N GLY A 252 -3.63 -22.80 -22.33
CA GLY A 252 -4.16 -23.97 -21.61
C GLY A 252 -4.95 -23.59 -20.35
N LEU A 253 -4.41 -22.65 -19.56
CA LEU A 253 -5.05 -22.11 -18.37
C LEU A 253 -6.40 -21.44 -18.70
N PHE A 254 -6.44 -20.58 -19.71
CA PHE A 254 -7.66 -19.87 -20.11
C PHE A 254 -8.71 -20.82 -20.69
N ASN A 255 -8.30 -21.88 -21.39
CA ASN A 255 -9.22 -22.92 -21.85
C ASN A 255 -9.85 -23.71 -20.70
N ALA A 256 -9.11 -23.92 -19.61
CA ALA A 256 -9.60 -24.63 -18.43
C ALA A 256 -10.48 -23.75 -17.53
N VAL A 257 -10.07 -22.50 -17.30
CA VAL A 257 -10.77 -21.55 -16.41
C VAL A 257 -11.95 -20.87 -17.11
N ARG A 258 -11.78 -20.57 -18.40
CA ARG A 258 -12.74 -19.83 -19.25
C ARG A 258 -13.18 -18.50 -18.61
N PRO A 259 -12.25 -17.60 -18.24
CA PRO A 259 -12.62 -16.35 -17.58
C PRO A 259 -13.52 -15.48 -18.47
N GLU A 260 -14.45 -14.77 -17.85
CA GLU A 260 -15.32 -13.80 -18.54
C GLU A 260 -14.72 -12.40 -18.46
N ILE A 261 -14.16 -12.05 -17.31
CA ILE A 261 -13.53 -10.75 -17.04
C ILE A 261 -12.06 -10.99 -16.73
N ILE A 262 -11.16 -10.34 -17.46
CA ILE A 262 -9.72 -10.36 -17.20
C ILE A 262 -9.24 -8.97 -16.79
N LEU A 263 -8.59 -8.90 -15.63
CA LEU A 263 -7.87 -7.71 -15.15
C LEU A 263 -6.36 -7.99 -15.23
N HIS A 264 -5.68 -7.36 -16.17
CA HIS A 264 -4.27 -7.60 -16.45
C HIS A 264 -3.37 -6.57 -15.76
N ALA A 265 -2.82 -6.95 -14.59
CA ALA A 265 -1.92 -6.12 -13.78
C ALA A 265 -0.48 -6.65 -13.69
N ALA A 266 -0.15 -7.75 -14.37
CA ALA A 266 1.21 -8.28 -14.44
C ALA A 266 2.08 -7.41 -15.35
N ALA A 267 3.11 -6.77 -14.78
CA ALA A 267 4.10 -5.99 -15.53
C ALA A 267 5.35 -5.73 -14.67
N HIS A 268 6.47 -5.44 -15.34
CA HIS A 268 7.64 -4.84 -14.72
C HIS A 268 7.52 -3.31 -14.76
N LYS A 269 7.72 -2.66 -13.61
CA LYS A 269 7.47 -1.21 -13.45
C LYS A 269 8.67 -0.34 -13.09
N HIS A 270 9.79 -0.93 -12.66
CA HIS A 270 10.92 -0.16 -12.16
C HIS A 270 11.78 0.33 -13.31
N VAL A 271 11.69 1.64 -13.61
CA VAL A 271 12.41 2.28 -14.74
C VAL A 271 13.90 1.92 -14.77
N PRO A 272 14.70 2.13 -13.70
CA PRO A 272 16.14 1.84 -13.77
C PRO A 272 16.43 0.37 -14.09
N MET A 273 15.71 -0.56 -13.47
CA MET A 273 15.91 -1.98 -13.73
C MET A 273 15.58 -2.37 -15.18
N MET A 274 14.62 -1.69 -15.81
CA MET A 274 14.21 -1.98 -17.19
C MET A 274 15.08 -1.27 -18.23
N GLU A 275 15.77 -0.18 -17.86
CA GLU A 275 16.87 0.35 -18.67
C GLU A 275 18.03 -0.66 -18.73
N ASP A 276 18.36 -1.29 -17.58
CA ASP A 276 19.44 -2.28 -17.51
C ASP A 276 19.05 -3.64 -18.14
N HIS A 277 17.75 -3.97 -18.17
CA HIS A 277 17.24 -5.27 -18.62
C HIS A 277 16.09 -5.11 -19.65
N PRO A 278 16.36 -4.55 -20.84
CA PRO A 278 15.34 -4.28 -21.86
C PRO A 278 14.64 -5.54 -22.35
N ALA A 279 15.35 -6.68 -22.45
CA ALA A 279 14.74 -7.96 -22.84
C ALA A 279 13.66 -8.41 -21.85
N ALA A 280 13.92 -8.29 -20.54
CA ALA A 280 12.93 -8.63 -19.51
C ALA A 280 11.72 -7.68 -19.53
N ALA A 281 11.94 -6.41 -19.88
CA ALA A 281 10.87 -5.44 -20.08
C ALA A 281 9.97 -5.86 -21.26
N VAL A 282 10.57 -6.20 -22.39
CA VAL A 282 9.85 -6.67 -23.60
C VAL A 282 9.10 -7.96 -23.33
N ASP A 283 9.77 -8.97 -22.76
CA ASP A 283 9.16 -10.28 -22.49
C ASP A 283 7.93 -10.16 -21.61
N ASN A 284 8.05 -9.45 -20.48
CA ASN A 284 6.95 -9.40 -19.53
C ASN A 284 5.87 -8.38 -19.92
N ASN A 285 6.26 -7.17 -20.33
CA ASN A 285 5.30 -6.10 -20.58
C ASN A 285 4.61 -6.23 -21.95
N LEU A 286 5.33 -6.66 -23.00
CA LEU A 286 4.74 -6.84 -24.33
C LEU A 286 4.31 -8.30 -24.55
N PHE A 287 5.21 -9.28 -24.47
CA PHE A 287 4.86 -10.67 -24.79
C PHE A 287 3.98 -11.33 -23.72
N GLY A 288 4.14 -10.98 -22.46
CA GLY A 288 3.21 -11.33 -21.39
C GLY A 288 1.80 -10.80 -21.66
N THR A 289 1.68 -9.50 -21.98
CA THR A 289 0.38 -8.91 -22.40
C THR A 289 -0.20 -9.64 -23.61
N LYS A 290 0.61 -9.85 -24.65
CA LYS A 290 0.22 -10.57 -25.86
C LYS A 290 -0.33 -11.97 -25.55
N SER A 291 0.36 -12.73 -24.70
CA SER A 291 -0.07 -14.07 -24.31
C SER A 291 -1.44 -14.06 -23.64
N VAL A 292 -1.68 -13.15 -22.70
CA VAL A 292 -2.96 -13.07 -21.97
C VAL A 292 -4.07 -12.57 -22.90
N ALA A 293 -3.78 -11.59 -23.76
CA ALA A 293 -4.73 -11.08 -24.75
C ALA A 293 -5.13 -12.17 -25.76
N ASP A 294 -4.17 -12.89 -26.33
CA ASP A 294 -4.44 -13.98 -27.28
C ASP A 294 -5.22 -15.12 -26.63
N ALA A 295 -4.91 -15.45 -25.37
CA ALA A 295 -5.65 -16.44 -24.62
C ALA A 295 -7.09 -16.00 -24.34
N ALA A 296 -7.32 -14.72 -24.03
CA ALA A 296 -8.64 -14.12 -23.84
C ALA A 296 -9.48 -14.20 -25.14
N ILE A 297 -8.87 -13.89 -26.29
CA ILE A 297 -9.50 -14.04 -27.61
C ILE A 297 -9.86 -15.50 -27.86
N GLY A 298 -8.92 -16.42 -27.64
CA GLY A 298 -9.10 -17.85 -27.87
C GLY A 298 -10.24 -18.46 -27.05
N CYS A 299 -10.44 -17.99 -25.81
CA CYS A 299 -11.55 -18.44 -24.97
C CYS A 299 -12.83 -17.62 -25.13
N ARG A 300 -12.82 -16.56 -25.95
CA ARG A 300 -13.91 -15.58 -26.16
C ARG A 300 -14.36 -14.94 -24.85
N ALA A 301 -13.40 -14.48 -24.05
CA ALA A 301 -13.71 -13.73 -22.84
C ALA A 301 -14.57 -12.50 -23.19
N GLU A 302 -15.43 -12.08 -22.26
CA GLU A 302 -16.30 -10.92 -22.47
C GLU A 302 -15.47 -9.63 -22.48
N ARG A 303 -14.61 -9.47 -21.47
CA ARG A 303 -13.85 -8.23 -21.26
C ARG A 303 -12.42 -8.48 -20.83
N PHE A 304 -11.52 -7.65 -21.33
CA PHE A 304 -10.12 -7.58 -20.94
C PHE A 304 -9.73 -6.14 -20.63
N VAL A 305 -9.15 -5.91 -19.45
CA VAL A 305 -8.69 -4.59 -19.01
C VAL A 305 -7.21 -4.63 -18.72
N MET A 306 -6.41 -3.89 -19.49
CA MET A 306 -5.00 -3.70 -19.22
C MET A 306 -4.76 -2.54 -18.27
N ILE A 307 -4.00 -2.77 -17.21
CA ILE A 307 -3.43 -1.69 -16.40
C ILE A 307 -2.23 -1.10 -17.14
N SER A 308 -2.34 0.18 -17.50
CA SER A 308 -1.28 0.97 -18.11
C SER A 308 -0.81 2.09 -17.17
N THR A 309 -0.04 3.04 -17.68
CA THR A 309 0.69 4.03 -16.88
C THR A 309 0.88 5.33 -17.64
N ASP A 310 0.97 6.44 -16.93
CA ASP A 310 1.38 7.75 -17.46
C ASP A 310 2.72 7.69 -18.22
N LYS A 311 3.63 6.81 -17.81
CA LYS A 311 4.94 6.61 -18.47
C LYS A 311 4.86 6.05 -19.89
N ALA A 312 3.70 5.55 -20.32
CA ALA A 312 3.45 5.18 -21.71
C ALA A 312 3.10 6.39 -22.61
N VAL A 313 2.84 7.55 -22.01
CA VAL A 313 2.62 8.83 -22.70
C VAL A 313 3.99 9.45 -23.01
N ASN A 314 4.30 9.67 -24.29
CA ASN A 314 5.58 10.25 -24.74
C ASN A 314 6.78 9.60 -24.01
N PRO A 315 6.93 8.26 -24.07
CA PRO A 315 7.83 7.54 -23.19
C PRO A 315 9.27 8.01 -23.37
N THR A 316 10.01 8.12 -22.26
CA THR A 316 11.45 8.42 -22.24
C THR A 316 12.28 7.25 -21.70
N SER A 317 11.62 6.18 -21.28
CA SER A 317 12.24 4.97 -20.72
C SER A 317 11.79 3.72 -21.47
N ILE A 318 12.59 2.66 -21.41
CA ILE A 318 12.28 1.34 -21.93
C ILE A 318 11.04 0.74 -21.25
N MET A 319 10.87 0.96 -19.94
CA MET A 319 9.68 0.54 -19.22
C MET A 319 8.41 1.19 -19.81
N GLY A 320 8.44 2.51 -19.98
CA GLY A 320 7.34 3.25 -20.59
C GLY A 320 7.08 2.83 -22.04
N ALA A 321 8.14 2.68 -22.83
CA ALA A 321 8.08 2.27 -24.23
C ALA A 321 7.45 0.87 -24.39
N THR A 322 7.87 -0.11 -23.59
CA THR A 322 7.31 -1.47 -23.65
C THR A 322 5.83 -1.52 -23.24
N LYS A 323 5.41 -0.68 -22.29
CA LYS A 323 3.98 -0.51 -21.97
C LYS A 323 3.21 0.15 -23.11
N ARG A 324 3.81 1.11 -23.82
CA ARG A 324 3.21 1.72 -25.01
C ARG A 324 3.04 0.72 -26.16
N LEU A 325 4.07 -0.11 -26.42
CA LEU A 325 3.98 -1.19 -27.40
C LEU A 325 2.89 -2.20 -27.03
N ALA A 326 2.73 -2.50 -25.73
CA ALA A 326 1.65 -3.35 -25.25
C ALA A 326 0.26 -2.73 -25.50
N GLU A 327 0.08 -1.42 -25.29
CA GLU A 327 -1.18 -0.74 -25.65
C GLU A 327 -1.49 -0.83 -27.13
N MET A 328 -0.48 -0.63 -27.98
CA MET A 328 -0.61 -0.75 -29.43
C MET A 328 -1.05 -2.16 -29.84
N TYR A 329 -0.52 -3.20 -29.18
CA TYR A 329 -0.97 -4.57 -29.38
C TYR A 329 -2.43 -4.78 -28.95
N ILE A 330 -2.84 -4.22 -27.80
CA ILE A 330 -4.22 -4.32 -27.31
C ILE A 330 -5.21 -3.62 -28.25
N GLN A 331 -4.84 -2.46 -28.79
CA GLN A 331 -5.63 -1.76 -29.82
C GLN A 331 -5.85 -2.64 -31.05
N ASP A 332 -4.81 -3.31 -31.55
CA ASP A 332 -4.93 -4.24 -32.68
C ASP A 332 -5.74 -5.51 -32.33
N ALA A 333 -5.52 -6.08 -31.15
CA ALA A 333 -6.21 -7.26 -30.67
C ALA A 333 -7.73 -7.04 -30.61
N HIS A 334 -8.17 -5.86 -30.17
CA HIS A 334 -9.58 -5.48 -30.12
C HIS A 334 -10.26 -5.52 -31.48
N ARG A 335 -9.63 -4.98 -32.53
CA ARG A 335 -10.19 -4.94 -33.89
C ARG A 335 -10.47 -6.32 -34.46
N ARG A 336 -9.75 -7.34 -34.00
CA ARG A 336 -9.78 -8.71 -34.53
C ARG A 336 -10.56 -9.68 -33.64
N ALA A 337 -11.18 -9.21 -32.55
CA ALA A 337 -11.77 -10.06 -31.53
C ALA A 337 -13.19 -9.63 -31.14
N VAL A 338 -13.96 -10.59 -30.61
CA VAL A 338 -15.25 -10.32 -29.95
C VAL A 338 -15.03 -9.85 -28.50
N THR A 339 -13.88 -10.17 -27.92
CA THR A 339 -13.52 -9.71 -26.57
C THR A 339 -13.38 -8.19 -26.57
N ALA A 340 -14.08 -7.52 -25.66
CA ALA A 340 -13.96 -6.08 -25.49
C ALA A 340 -12.69 -5.74 -24.70
N PHE A 341 -11.77 -5.01 -25.32
CA PHE A 341 -10.51 -4.62 -24.71
C PHE A 341 -10.56 -3.16 -24.30
N SER A 342 -10.06 -2.87 -23.10
CA SER A 342 -9.81 -1.51 -22.66
C SER A 342 -8.51 -1.40 -21.90
N MET A 343 -8.03 -0.18 -21.75
CA MET A 343 -6.80 0.16 -21.05
C MET A 343 -7.07 1.27 -20.06
N VAL A 344 -6.42 1.24 -18.91
CA VAL A 344 -6.57 2.29 -17.89
C VAL A 344 -5.19 2.85 -17.56
N ARG A 345 -5.00 4.14 -17.81
CA ARG A 345 -3.80 4.90 -17.48
C ARG A 345 -4.01 5.74 -16.23
N PHE A 346 -3.02 5.69 -15.37
CA PHE A 346 -2.92 6.55 -14.20
C PHE A 346 -1.46 6.73 -13.81
N GLY A 347 -1.22 7.71 -12.95
CA GLY A 347 0.11 8.06 -12.50
C GLY A 347 0.63 7.18 -11.36
N ASN A 348 1.40 7.80 -10.47
CA ASN A 348 2.01 7.08 -9.36
C ASN A 348 0.96 6.68 -8.32
N VAL A 349 1.23 5.56 -7.67
CA VAL A 349 0.38 5.02 -6.61
C VAL A 349 1.18 4.96 -5.32
N LEU A 350 0.69 5.69 -4.32
CA LEU A 350 1.34 5.80 -3.01
C LEU A 350 1.28 4.48 -2.26
N GLY A 351 2.38 4.15 -1.58
CA GLY A 351 2.52 2.92 -0.82
C GLY A 351 2.65 1.66 -1.68
N SER A 352 2.80 1.80 -3.01
CA SER A 352 3.09 0.64 -3.86
C SER A 352 4.51 0.12 -3.62
N SER A 353 4.73 -1.17 -3.87
CA SER A 353 6.00 -1.86 -3.58
C SER A 353 7.16 -1.17 -4.30
N GLY A 354 8.24 -0.85 -3.57
CA GLY A 354 9.39 -0.13 -4.11
C GLY A 354 9.10 1.28 -4.62
N SER A 355 8.00 1.90 -4.20
CA SER A 355 7.72 3.32 -4.45
C SER A 355 8.54 4.22 -3.52
N VAL A 356 8.50 5.53 -3.78
CA VAL A 356 9.24 6.52 -2.99
C VAL A 356 8.88 6.49 -1.50
N LEU A 357 7.60 6.28 -1.14
CA LEU A 357 7.20 6.15 0.27
C LEU A 357 7.76 4.88 0.92
N ASP A 358 7.84 3.77 0.19
CA ASP A 358 8.43 2.51 0.69
C ASP A 358 9.95 2.67 0.91
N VAL A 359 10.63 3.41 0.03
CA VAL A 359 12.04 3.76 0.20
C VAL A 359 12.24 4.67 1.42
N TRP A 360 11.45 5.73 1.56
CA TRP A 360 11.52 6.64 2.70
C TRP A 360 11.20 5.93 4.02
N ALA A 361 10.21 5.03 4.05
CA ALA A 361 9.91 4.25 5.23
C ALA A 361 11.09 3.40 5.70
N ARG A 362 11.85 2.81 4.76
CA ARG A 362 13.09 2.08 5.06
C ARG A 362 14.20 3.03 5.53
N GLN A 363 14.42 4.14 4.83
CA GLN A 363 15.43 5.14 5.20
C GLN A 363 15.21 5.68 6.62
N VAL A 364 13.96 6.03 6.96
CA VAL A 364 13.60 6.46 8.33
C VAL A 364 13.80 5.33 9.33
N ALA A 365 13.37 4.11 9.02
CA ALA A 365 13.51 2.97 9.92
C ALA A 365 14.98 2.60 10.21
N GLU A 366 15.88 2.88 9.27
CA GLU A 366 17.34 2.70 9.35
C GLU A 366 18.06 3.92 9.94
N GLY A 367 17.36 5.04 10.18
CA GLY A 367 17.96 6.29 10.67
C GLY A 367 18.78 7.05 9.61
N GLY A 368 18.64 6.68 8.33
CA GLY A 368 19.30 7.32 7.20
C GLY A 368 18.62 8.61 6.71
N PRO A 369 19.27 9.38 5.82
CA PRO A 369 18.64 10.54 5.19
C PRO A 369 17.51 10.11 4.25
N LEU A 370 16.50 10.98 4.10
CA LEU A 370 15.53 10.86 3.03
C LEU A 370 16.17 11.28 1.71
N THR A 371 15.94 10.52 0.65
CA THR A 371 16.47 10.87 -0.68
C THR A 371 15.37 11.39 -1.60
N VAL A 372 15.63 12.51 -2.27
CA VAL A 372 14.76 13.09 -3.30
C VAL A 372 15.56 13.22 -4.60
N THR A 373 14.96 12.83 -5.73
CA THR A 373 15.64 12.81 -7.02
C THR A 373 16.01 14.22 -7.51
N ASP A 374 15.04 15.12 -7.61
CA ASP A 374 15.23 16.52 -8.04
C ASP A 374 14.19 17.39 -7.30
N PRO A 375 14.56 18.57 -6.77
CA PRO A 375 13.64 19.47 -6.06
C PRO A 375 12.43 19.93 -6.89
N ARG A 376 12.56 19.96 -8.22
CA ARG A 376 11.51 20.39 -9.15
C ARG A 376 10.59 19.24 -9.55
N MET A 377 10.93 18.01 -9.21
CA MET A 377 10.19 16.84 -9.67
C MET A 377 8.77 16.84 -9.13
N THR A 378 7.78 16.71 -10.02
CA THR A 378 6.38 16.53 -9.64
C THR A 378 5.86 15.19 -10.14
N ARG A 379 4.88 14.64 -9.42
CA ARG A 379 4.20 13.39 -9.79
C ARG A 379 2.73 13.50 -9.47
N TYR A 380 1.93 12.88 -10.33
CA TYR A 380 0.53 12.61 -10.05
C TYR A 380 0.43 11.43 -9.11
N PHE A 381 -0.33 11.58 -8.03
CA PHE A 381 -0.48 10.53 -7.03
C PHE A 381 -1.95 10.21 -6.77
N MET A 382 -2.18 8.94 -6.47
CA MET A 382 -3.39 8.46 -5.84
C MET A 382 -3.06 7.30 -4.92
N THR A 383 -4.00 6.91 -4.06
CA THR A 383 -3.83 5.73 -3.21
C THR A 383 -4.10 4.44 -3.99
N ILE A 384 -3.57 3.31 -3.51
CA ILE A 384 -3.86 1.99 -4.09
C ILE A 384 -5.38 1.71 -4.15
N PRO A 385 -6.15 1.94 -3.07
CA PRO A 385 -7.60 1.72 -3.09
C PRO A 385 -8.32 2.60 -4.12
N GLU A 386 -7.93 3.87 -4.30
CA GLU A 386 -8.51 4.75 -5.31
C GLU A 386 -8.21 4.27 -6.73
N ALA A 387 -6.95 3.91 -7.01
CA ALA A 387 -6.54 3.42 -8.33
C ALA A 387 -7.35 2.18 -8.74
N ALA A 388 -7.39 1.18 -7.86
CA ALA A 388 -8.10 -0.07 -8.11
C ALA A 388 -9.61 0.15 -8.26
N ALA A 389 -10.20 1.07 -7.49
CA ALA A 389 -11.61 1.42 -7.61
C ALA A 389 -11.95 2.03 -8.97
N LEU A 390 -11.19 3.05 -9.39
CA LEU A 390 -11.41 3.71 -10.68
C LEU A 390 -11.10 2.79 -11.87
N VAL A 391 -10.15 1.86 -11.73
CA VAL A 391 -9.93 0.80 -12.72
C VAL A 391 -11.16 -0.08 -12.89
N LEU A 392 -11.78 -0.53 -11.80
CA LEU A 392 -12.99 -1.36 -11.88
C LEU A 392 -14.18 -0.58 -12.46
N GLN A 393 -14.28 0.72 -12.15
CA GLN A 393 -15.28 1.56 -12.79
C GLN A 393 -15.01 1.74 -14.28
N ALA A 394 -13.79 2.05 -14.69
CA ALA A 394 -13.41 2.14 -16.10
C ALA A 394 -13.75 0.84 -16.85
N ALA A 395 -13.47 -0.32 -16.23
CA ALA A 395 -13.86 -1.62 -16.74
C ALA A 395 -15.38 -1.76 -16.95
N ALA A 396 -16.20 -1.22 -16.03
CA ALA A 396 -17.65 -1.24 -16.09
C ALA A 396 -18.24 -0.15 -17.02
N LEU A 397 -17.49 0.91 -17.28
CA LEU A 397 -17.82 1.96 -18.26
C LEU A 397 -17.57 1.52 -19.69
N ALA A 398 -16.58 0.64 -19.90
CA ALA A 398 -16.16 0.23 -21.23
C ALA A 398 -17.34 -0.28 -22.06
N ASP A 399 -17.49 0.25 -23.27
CA ASP A 399 -18.55 -0.20 -24.17
C ASP A 399 -18.12 -1.48 -24.90
N PRO A 400 -18.83 -2.63 -24.73
CA PRO A 400 -18.49 -3.87 -25.43
C PRO A 400 -18.52 -3.78 -26.95
N ILE A 401 -19.28 -2.84 -27.50
CA ILE A 401 -19.46 -2.67 -28.95
C ILE A 401 -18.71 -1.45 -29.49
N ALA A 402 -17.81 -0.86 -28.70
CA ALA A 402 -16.92 0.17 -29.19
C ALA A 402 -16.15 -0.34 -30.42
N ALA A 403 -15.99 0.52 -31.42
CA ALA A 403 -15.21 0.20 -32.62
C ALA A 403 -13.69 0.13 -32.33
N GLU A 404 -13.27 0.75 -31.22
CA GLU A 404 -11.89 0.92 -30.82
C GLU A 404 -11.71 0.60 -29.35
N ALA A 405 -10.53 0.09 -28.99
CA ALA A 405 -10.20 -0.17 -27.59
C ALA A 405 -10.11 1.14 -26.82
N GLU A 406 -11.00 1.35 -25.87
CA GLU A 406 -11.05 2.58 -25.07
C GLU A 406 -9.84 2.68 -24.15
N VAL A 407 -9.21 3.87 -24.14
CA VAL A 407 -8.07 4.19 -23.28
C VAL A 407 -8.55 5.16 -22.23
N PHE A 408 -8.88 4.64 -21.06
CA PHE A 408 -9.32 5.43 -19.93
C PHE A 408 -8.13 6.13 -19.28
N VAL A 409 -8.27 7.42 -18.99
CA VAL A 409 -7.31 8.22 -18.26
C VAL A 409 -7.96 8.64 -16.94
N LEU A 410 -7.35 8.26 -15.83
CA LEU A 410 -7.88 8.62 -14.51
C LEU A 410 -7.52 10.06 -14.19
N ASN A 411 -8.48 10.80 -13.64
CA ASN A 411 -8.22 12.10 -13.06
C ASN A 411 -7.33 11.91 -11.82
N MET A 412 -6.09 12.38 -11.90
CA MET A 412 -5.12 12.26 -10.80
C MET A 412 -5.06 13.49 -9.90
N GLY A 413 -5.94 14.48 -10.09
CA GLY A 413 -5.85 15.79 -9.45
C GLY A 413 -4.57 16.54 -9.83
N ASP A 414 -4.19 17.50 -9.00
CA ASP A 414 -3.00 18.31 -9.26
C ASP A 414 -1.70 17.53 -9.02
N PRO A 415 -0.65 17.79 -9.82
CA PRO A 415 0.65 17.16 -9.60
C PRO A 415 1.26 17.64 -8.28
N VAL A 416 1.82 16.72 -7.51
CA VAL A 416 2.44 17.00 -6.21
C VAL A 416 3.95 17.06 -6.37
N ASN A 417 4.58 18.10 -5.82
CA ASN A 417 6.02 18.19 -5.72
C ASN A 417 6.58 17.13 -4.76
N VAL A 418 7.56 16.35 -5.21
CA VAL A 418 8.09 15.20 -4.45
C VAL A 418 8.87 15.67 -3.22
N LEU A 419 9.57 16.81 -3.28
CA LEU A 419 10.25 17.40 -2.13
C LEU A 419 9.24 17.88 -1.08
N ASP A 420 8.16 18.56 -1.49
CA ASP A 420 7.11 18.96 -0.55
C ASP A 420 6.46 17.75 0.13
N MET A 421 6.22 16.68 -0.62
CA MET A 421 5.73 15.41 -0.08
C MET A 421 6.71 14.78 0.91
N CYS A 422 8.02 14.86 0.64
CA CYS A 422 9.08 14.42 1.55
C CYS A 422 9.03 15.20 2.87
N CYS A 423 8.88 16.53 2.80
CA CYS A 423 8.74 17.39 3.98
C CYS A 423 7.48 17.03 4.80
N ARG A 424 6.33 16.81 4.15
CA ARG A 424 5.10 16.36 4.82
C ARG A 424 5.27 14.98 5.46
N TYR A 425 5.95 14.06 4.76
CA TYR A 425 6.24 12.73 5.27
C TYR A 425 7.10 12.79 6.54
N ALA A 426 8.19 13.57 6.53
CA ALA A 426 9.00 13.81 7.72
C ALA A 426 8.17 14.42 8.87
N ALA A 427 7.36 15.43 8.59
CA ALA A 427 6.52 16.08 9.60
C ALA A 427 5.50 15.11 10.23
N ALA A 428 4.91 14.20 9.44
CA ALA A 428 4.01 13.16 9.93
C ALA A 428 4.70 12.16 10.87
N HIS A 429 6.03 12.04 10.79
CA HIS A 429 6.87 11.27 11.71
C HIS A 429 7.42 12.11 12.88
N GLY A 430 6.96 13.36 13.04
CA GLY A 430 7.47 14.29 14.06
C GLY A 430 8.87 14.79 13.79
N LEU A 431 9.34 14.72 12.54
CA LEU A 431 10.67 15.12 12.11
C LEU A 431 10.61 16.40 11.25
N THR A 432 11.64 17.24 11.38
CA THR A 432 11.85 18.40 10.50
C THR A 432 12.80 18.01 9.38
N ALA A 433 12.30 18.04 8.14
CA ALA A 433 13.13 17.82 6.96
C ALA A 433 14.11 18.99 6.75
N VAL A 434 15.41 18.69 6.62
CA VAL A 434 16.47 19.69 6.35
C VAL A 434 17.20 19.31 5.07
N LEU A 435 17.12 20.17 4.07
CA LEU A 435 17.84 20.00 2.80
C LEU A 435 19.35 20.08 3.02
N ASP A 436 20.04 19.02 2.61
CA ASP A 436 21.50 18.95 2.66
C ASP A 436 22.08 19.55 1.37
N HIS A 437 22.65 20.76 1.48
CA HIS A 437 23.29 21.47 0.36
C HIS A 437 24.78 21.11 0.18
N GLY A 438 25.30 20.12 0.91
CA GLY A 438 26.65 19.59 0.69
C GLY A 438 27.80 20.48 1.20
N THR A 439 27.53 21.52 1.99
CA THR A 439 28.54 22.46 2.46
C THR A 439 28.31 22.87 3.93
N SER A 440 28.86 22.10 4.87
CA SER A 440 29.33 22.57 6.20
C SER A 440 29.59 21.37 7.13
N GLU A 441 30.71 21.42 7.85
CA GLU A 441 31.06 20.49 8.94
C GLU A 441 30.08 20.54 10.14
N ASN A 442 29.11 21.47 10.13
CA ASN A 442 27.96 21.48 11.02
C ASN A 442 26.75 20.81 10.32
N SER A 443 26.78 19.49 10.24
CA SER A 443 25.66 18.71 9.69
C SER A 443 24.40 18.87 10.56
N PRO A 444 23.20 19.06 9.99
CA PRO A 444 21.93 19.11 10.73
C PRO A 444 21.63 17.83 11.53
N SER A 445 22.37 16.74 11.30
CA SER A 445 22.20 15.44 11.98
C SER A 445 22.37 15.51 13.49
N SER A 446 22.90 16.60 14.03
CA SER A 446 23.08 16.82 15.47
C SER A 446 21.86 17.49 16.14
N THR A 447 20.86 17.94 15.37
CA THR A 447 19.67 18.60 15.93
C THR A 447 18.59 17.55 16.25
N PRO A 448 18.18 17.41 17.53
CA PRO A 448 17.10 16.49 17.89
C PRO A 448 15.84 16.78 17.08
N GLY A 449 15.27 15.74 16.45
CA GLY A 449 14.06 15.86 15.64
C GLY A 449 14.27 16.38 14.21
N ALA A 450 15.51 16.53 13.72
CA ALA A 450 15.78 16.82 12.31
C ALA A 450 16.12 15.55 11.51
N ILE A 451 15.68 15.50 10.24
CA ILE A 451 16.07 14.47 9.27
C ILE A 451 16.63 15.12 8.01
N ARG A 452 17.77 14.63 7.53
CA ARG A 452 18.40 15.16 6.32
C ARG A 452 17.65 14.72 5.07
N VAL A 453 17.53 15.63 4.10
CA VAL A 453 17.03 15.36 2.75
C VAL A 453 18.17 15.56 1.75
N VAL A 454 18.56 14.49 1.07
CA VAL A 454 19.67 14.47 0.10
C VAL A 454 19.12 14.45 -1.31
N ILE A 455 19.63 15.33 -2.17
CA ILE A 455 19.29 15.35 -3.59
C ILE A 455 20.20 14.39 -4.36
N THR A 456 19.63 13.38 -5.02
CA THR A 456 20.40 12.31 -5.68
C THR A 456 20.62 12.52 -7.17
N GLY A 457 19.87 13.41 -7.81
CA GLY A 457 19.86 13.60 -9.25
C GLY A 457 18.96 12.61 -10.00
N ALA A 458 18.47 13.01 -11.17
CA ALA A 458 17.63 12.19 -12.04
C ALA A 458 18.39 11.04 -12.68
N ARG A 459 17.76 9.86 -12.73
CA ARG A 459 18.34 8.66 -13.35
C ARG A 459 17.96 8.57 -14.83
N PRO A 460 18.69 7.78 -15.65
CA PRO A 460 18.34 7.55 -17.04
C PRO A 460 16.87 7.15 -17.23
N GLY A 461 16.21 7.78 -18.20
CA GLY A 461 14.81 7.53 -18.53
C GLY A 461 13.76 8.20 -17.63
N GLU A 462 14.14 8.77 -16.48
CA GLU A 462 13.19 9.46 -15.59
C GLU A 462 12.80 10.85 -16.11
N LYS A 463 11.50 11.15 -16.12
CA LYS A 463 11.00 12.50 -16.39
C LYS A 463 10.99 13.36 -15.13
N LEU A 464 11.19 14.66 -15.27
CA LEU A 464 10.93 15.61 -14.17
C LEU A 464 9.42 15.78 -13.94
N PHE A 465 8.64 15.78 -15.02
CA PHE A 465 7.20 15.98 -15.04
C PHE A 465 6.56 14.87 -15.88
N GLU A 466 5.58 14.17 -15.33
CA GLU A 466 4.81 13.15 -16.06
C GLU A 466 3.61 13.78 -16.77
N GLU A 467 3.09 13.10 -17.78
CA GLU A 467 1.94 13.53 -18.59
C GLU A 467 0.86 12.43 -18.55
N LEU A 468 -0.41 12.79 -18.38
CA LEU A 468 -1.51 11.81 -18.37
C LEU A 468 -2.07 11.50 -19.76
N ALA A 469 -1.96 12.47 -20.68
CA ALA A 469 -2.30 12.37 -22.08
C ALA A 469 -1.36 13.28 -22.89
N ARG A 470 -1.18 13.01 -24.19
CA ARG A 470 -0.31 13.86 -25.03
C ARG A 470 -0.95 15.21 -25.35
N ASP A 471 -2.26 15.21 -25.49
CA ASP A 471 -3.06 16.35 -25.84
C ASP A 471 -4.35 16.31 -25.02
N SER A 472 -4.53 17.32 -24.17
CA SER A 472 -5.72 17.46 -23.34
C SER A 472 -6.98 17.71 -24.17
N GLU A 473 -6.86 18.27 -25.38
CA GLU A 473 -8.00 18.50 -26.28
C GLU A 473 -8.58 17.20 -26.84
N SER A 474 -7.80 16.11 -26.80
CA SER A 474 -8.20 14.77 -27.24
C SER A 474 -8.88 13.93 -26.13
N LEU A 475 -9.05 14.47 -24.92
CA LEU A 475 -9.76 13.80 -23.83
C LEU A 475 -11.27 14.03 -23.94
N ARG A 476 -12.03 12.94 -23.93
CA ARG A 476 -13.50 12.96 -23.92
C ARG A 476 -14.00 12.54 -22.54
N PRO A 477 -14.91 13.31 -21.91
CA PRO A 477 -15.43 12.94 -20.61
C PRO A 477 -16.31 11.68 -20.68
N THR A 478 -16.31 10.90 -19.60
CA THR A 478 -17.27 9.81 -19.41
C THR A 478 -18.42 10.23 -18.50
N ARG A 479 -19.37 9.31 -18.25
CA ARG A 479 -20.39 9.49 -17.20
C ARG A 479 -19.80 9.55 -15.78
N HIS A 480 -18.53 9.18 -15.59
CA HIS A 480 -17.82 9.28 -14.32
C HIS A 480 -16.83 10.45 -14.34
N ARG A 481 -17.00 11.41 -13.42
CA ARG A 481 -16.23 12.67 -13.38
C ARG A 481 -14.70 12.53 -13.25
N ASP A 482 -14.24 11.37 -12.79
CA ASP A 482 -12.82 11.11 -12.54
C ASP A 482 -12.20 10.18 -13.59
N ILE A 483 -12.92 9.91 -14.69
CA ILE A 483 -12.50 9.02 -15.76
C ILE A 483 -12.82 9.70 -17.10
N ASP A 484 -11.78 9.94 -17.88
CA ASP A 484 -11.89 10.41 -19.26
C ASP A 484 -11.48 9.29 -20.23
N ILE A 485 -11.88 9.38 -21.49
CA ILE A 485 -11.41 8.52 -22.57
C ILE A 485 -10.49 9.33 -23.47
N TRP A 486 -9.29 8.81 -23.72
CA TRP A 486 -8.36 9.40 -24.68
C TRP A 486 -8.54 8.79 -26.07
N GLY A 487 -8.77 9.65 -27.06
CA GLY A 487 -8.80 9.26 -28.47
C GLY A 487 -7.40 9.00 -29.00
N LEU A 488 -6.91 7.75 -28.86
CA LEU A 488 -5.61 7.35 -29.39
C LEU A 488 -5.69 7.04 -30.89
N PRO A 489 -4.73 7.52 -31.71
CA PRO A 489 -4.58 7.02 -33.06
C PRO A 489 -4.40 5.50 -33.04
N GLN A 490 -5.14 4.82 -33.90
CA GLN A 490 -5.05 3.39 -34.06
C GLN A 490 -3.76 3.03 -34.81
N PRO A 491 -2.92 2.12 -34.30
CA PRO A 491 -1.70 1.73 -35.00
C PRO A 491 -2.02 0.87 -36.22
N ASP A 492 -1.20 0.99 -37.27
CA ASP A 492 -1.30 0.16 -38.48
C ASP A 492 -1.04 -1.32 -38.12
N PRO A 493 -1.93 -2.27 -38.49
CA PRO A 493 -1.71 -3.69 -38.26
C PRO A 493 -0.34 -4.21 -38.75
N GLN A 494 0.19 -3.70 -39.87
CA GLN A 494 1.48 -4.12 -40.41
C GLN A 494 2.64 -3.68 -39.51
N ASP A 495 2.53 -2.49 -38.90
CA ASP A 495 3.51 -2.00 -37.93
C ASP A 495 3.49 -2.87 -36.65
N ILE A 496 2.30 -3.33 -36.23
CA ILE A 496 2.15 -4.24 -35.09
C ILE A 496 2.77 -5.60 -35.38
N GLU A 497 2.51 -6.17 -36.56
CA GLU A 497 3.12 -7.45 -36.96
C GLU A 497 4.64 -7.34 -37.02
N ARG A 498 5.16 -6.26 -37.62
CA ARG A 498 6.60 -5.97 -37.64
C ARG A 498 7.16 -5.85 -36.23
N MET A 499 6.51 -5.07 -35.36
CA MET A 499 6.91 -4.90 -33.95
C MET A 499 7.01 -6.24 -33.22
N VAL A 500 5.96 -7.07 -33.28
CA VAL A 500 5.93 -8.39 -32.62
C VAL A 500 7.03 -9.32 -33.16
N ARG A 501 7.24 -9.33 -34.48
CA ARG A 501 8.28 -10.16 -35.10
C ARG A 501 9.67 -9.70 -34.67
N CYS A 502 9.98 -8.42 -34.83
CA CYS A 502 11.28 -7.82 -34.52
C CYS A 502 11.67 -8.04 -33.05
N LEU A 503 10.74 -7.84 -32.12
CA LEU A 503 11.01 -7.98 -30.69
C LEU A 503 10.91 -9.42 -30.17
N SER A 504 10.55 -10.39 -31.03
CA SER A 504 10.41 -11.79 -30.60
C SER A 504 11.74 -12.35 -30.08
N PRO A 505 11.72 -13.25 -29.08
CA PRO A 505 12.93 -13.79 -28.48
C PRO A 505 13.90 -14.43 -29.48
N ASP A 506 13.39 -14.98 -30.58
CA ASP A 506 14.19 -15.66 -31.60
C ASP A 506 14.84 -14.71 -32.62
N ILE A 507 14.39 -13.45 -32.68
CA ILE A 507 14.80 -12.48 -33.73
C ILE A 507 15.56 -11.28 -33.15
N ARG A 508 15.13 -10.79 -31.98
CA ARG A 508 15.67 -9.56 -31.40
C ARG A 508 17.17 -9.65 -31.10
N SER A 509 17.84 -8.50 -31.04
CA SER A 509 19.24 -8.47 -30.61
C SER A 509 19.41 -8.99 -29.18
N SER A 510 20.48 -9.75 -28.95
CA SER A 510 20.93 -10.14 -27.61
C SER A 510 21.71 -9.03 -26.90
N ASP A 511 22.16 -7.99 -27.62
CA ASP A 511 22.81 -6.82 -27.03
C ASP A 511 21.72 -5.89 -26.44
N PRO A 512 21.75 -5.61 -25.12
CA PRO A 512 20.78 -4.72 -24.48
C PRO A 512 20.70 -3.32 -25.10
N ASN A 513 21.81 -2.75 -25.57
CA ASN A 513 21.83 -1.41 -26.14
C ASN A 513 21.18 -1.38 -27.52
N GLU A 514 21.47 -2.38 -28.36
CA GLU A 514 20.84 -2.51 -29.67
C GLU A 514 19.34 -2.75 -29.54
N LEU A 515 18.94 -3.63 -28.61
CA LEU A 515 17.53 -3.87 -28.31
C LEU A 515 16.83 -2.60 -27.79
N ALA A 516 17.50 -1.81 -26.94
CA ALA A 516 16.96 -0.54 -26.48
C ALA A 516 16.74 0.46 -27.63
N GLU A 517 17.66 0.53 -28.60
CA GLU A 517 17.49 1.34 -29.81
C GLU A 517 16.38 0.81 -30.73
N GLU A 518 16.23 -0.50 -30.85
CA GLU A 518 15.15 -1.14 -31.60
C GLU A 518 13.77 -0.80 -30.99
N ILE A 519 13.65 -0.91 -29.66
CA ILE A 519 12.44 -0.51 -28.92
C ILE A 519 12.14 0.98 -29.17
N ARG A 520 13.16 1.86 -29.08
CA ARG A 520 13.01 3.30 -29.35
C ARG A 520 12.53 3.55 -30.79
N GLY A 521 13.05 2.81 -31.76
CA GLY A 521 12.68 2.92 -33.17
C GLY A 521 11.24 2.50 -33.46
N LEU A 522 10.67 1.60 -32.66
CA LEU A 522 9.29 1.10 -32.79
C LEU A 522 8.25 1.99 -32.09
N VAL A 523 8.68 2.99 -31.32
CA VAL A 523 7.80 3.94 -30.61
C VAL A 523 8.03 5.35 -31.17
N PRO A 524 7.24 5.80 -32.16
CA PRO A 524 7.51 7.04 -32.90
C PRO A 524 7.58 8.30 -32.03
N GLU A 525 6.77 8.34 -30.98
CA GLU A 525 6.73 9.43 -29.98
C GLU A 525 7.87 9.44 -28.97
N MET A 526 8.70 8.39 -28.91
CA MET A 526 9.82 8.33 -27.98
C MET A 526 10.87 9.33 -28.44
N ARG A 527 11.08 10.38 -27.65
CA ARG A 527 12.13 11.36 -27.95
C ARG A 527 13.48 10.66 -27.93
N ARG A 528 14.19 10.65 -29.06
CA ARG A 528 15.59 10.23 -29.10
C ARG A 528 16.36 11.08 -28.09
N PRO A 529 17.11 10.49 -27.14
CA PRO A 529 18.02 11.26 -26.31
C PRO A 529 18.94 12.06 -27.25
N LEU A 530 19.03 13.37 -27.04
CA LEU A 530 20.13 14.13 -27.65
C LEU A 530 21.41 13.46 -27.16
N VAL A 531 22.17 12.88 -28.09
CA VAL A 531 23.45 12.22 -27.85
C VAL A 531 24.28 13.12 -26.93
N GLN A 532 24.44 12.73 -25.66
CA GLN A 532 25.40 13.38 -24.78
C GLN A 532 26.78 13.10 -25.36
N ALA A 533 27.50 14.19 -25.62
CA ALA A 533 28.81 14.22 -26.22
C ALA A 533 29.75 13.18 -25.60
N ARG A 534 30.57 12.58 -26.47
CA ARG A 534 31.66 11.65 -26.15
C ARG A 534 32.37 12.07 -24.87
N ARG A 535 32.61 11.08 -23.99
CA ARG A 535 33.52 11.14 -22.84
C ARG A 535 34.79 11.91 -23.23
N GLY A 536 35.08 12.98 -22.50
CA GLY A 536 36.27 13.78 -22.69
C GLY A 536 37.53 12.92 -22.55
N SER A 537 38.32 12.89 -23.62
CA SER A 537 39.77 12.71 -23.52
C SER A 537 40.32 13.97 -22.84
N THR A 538 41.13 13.73 -21.81
CA THR A 538 42.05 14.69 -21.20
C THR A 538 42.82 15.47 -22.28
N GLU A 539 42.66 16.80 -22.32
CA GLU A 539 43.74 17.81 -22.39
C GLU A 539 43.15 19.23 -22.66
N ASP A 540 43.83 20.21 -22.07
CA ASP A 540 43.77 21.66 -22.28
C ASP A 540 42.52 22.48 -21.84
N PHE A 541 42.55 22.88 -20.57
CA PHE A 541 41.94 24.13 -20.12
C PHE A 541 42.87 25.32 -20.47
N ARG A 542 42.47 26.14 -21.44
CA ARG A 542 42.85 27.56 -21.49
C ARG A 542 41.59 28.42 -21.40
N LEU A 543 41.53 29.21 -20.33
CA LEU A 543 40.54 30.26 -20.10
C LEU A 543 40.77 31.38 -21.12
N GLU A 544 39.78 31.63 -21.97
CA GLU A 544 39.62 32.94 -22.62
C GLU A 544 38.35 33.62 -22.10
N SER A 545 38.58 34.81 -21.58
CA SER A 545 37.63 35.77 -21.03
C SER A 545 36.62 36.24 -22.07
N VAL A 546 35.34 36.26 -21.70
CA VAL A 546 34.29 36.95 -22.47
C VAL A 546 33.99 38.30 -21.79
N SER A 547 34.25 39.38 -22.52
CA SER A 547 33.78 40.74 -22.20
C SER A 547 32.28 40.89 -22.46
N PRO A 548 31.57 41.80 -21.76
CA PRO A 548 30.12 41.87 -21.80
C PRO A 548 29.59 42.77 -22.93
N VAL A 549 28.49 42.34 -23.55
CA VAL A 549 27.43 43.22 -24.10
C VAL A 549 26.09 42.59 -23.76
#